data_AF-A0A7Y1UW11-F1
#
_entry.id   AF-A0A7Y1UW11-F1
#
_cell.length_a   1.000
_cell.length_b   1.000
_cell.length_c   1.000
_cell.angle_alpha   90.00
_cell.angle_beta   90.00
_cell.angle_gamma   90.00
#
_symmetry.space_group_name_H-M   'P 1'
#
loop_
_entity.id
_entity.type
_entity.pdbx_description
1 polymer ?
#
loop_
_entity_poly.entity_id
_entity_poly.type
_entity_poly.pdbx_seq_one_letter_code
_entity_poly.pdbx_strand_id
1 'polypeptide(L)'
;MTQEPRTGRQRRRLTATVTDLEVKRQKALLVGVMTKRDSVAAAEESLLELERLTDTAGSEPVYSVLVKRDTPDAAMYIGKGKATEIAGDV
;
A
#
# COMPACT_ATOMS: atom_id res chain seq x y z
N MET A 1 37.31 43.61 -25.17
CA MET A 1 38.06 42.39 -24.79
C MET A 1 37.52 41.95 -23.44
N THR A 2 36.50 41.10 -23.48
CA THR A 2 35.64 40.71 -22.36
C THR A 2 36.34 39.64 -21.52
N GLN A 3 36.50 39.87 -20.23
CA GLN A 3 36.98 38.85 -19.31
C GLN A 3 35.80 37.96 -18.92
N GLU A 4 35.87 36.68 -19.28
CA GLU A 4 34.90 35.68 -18.83
C GLU A 4 35.03 35.43 -17.32
N PRO A 5 33.91 35.27 -16.60
CA PRO A 5 33.95 34.94 -15.18
C PRO A 5 34.46 33.52 -15.01
N ARG A 6 35.60 33.38 -14.32
CA ARG A 6 36.21 32.08 -14.03
C ARG A 6 35.26 31.24 -13.20
N THR A 7 34.73 30.18 -13.81
CA THR A 7 33.85 29.18 -13.20
C THR A 7 34.58 28.53 -12.04
N GLY A 8 34.08 28.79 -10.83
CA GLY A 8 34.60 28.21 -9.59
C GLY A 8 34.52 26.69 -9.65
N ARG A 9 35.67 26.04 -9.47
CA ARG A 9 35.82 24.58 -9.41
C ARG A 9 34.90 24.04 -8.31
N GLN A 10 33.78 23.44 -8.69
CA GLN A 10 32.78 22.87 -7.79
C GLN A 10 33.40 21.65 -7.09
N ARG A 11 34.05 21.87 -5.95
CA ARG A 11 34.58 20.80 -5.10
C ARG A 11 33.39 20.07 -4.50
N ARG A 12 32.98 18.98 -5.15
CA ARG A 12 31.99 18.01 -4.66
C ARG A 12 32.40 17.61 -3.23
N ARG A 13 31.62 18.02 -2.23
CA ARG A 13 31.86 17.61 -0.83
C ARG A 13 31.80 16.09 -0.78
N LEU A 14 32.91 15.44 -0.42
CA LEU A 14 33.07 13.98 -0.34
C LEU A 14 32.29 13.34 0.83
N THR A 15 31.49 14.12 1.57
CA THR A 15 30.76 13.68 2.77
C THR A 15 29.24 13.62 2.59
N ALA A 16 28.72 13.95 1.41
CA ALA A 16 27.30 13.72 1.13
C ALA A 16 27.13 12.29 0.62
N THR A 17 26.78 11.37 1.51
CA THR A 17 26.15 10.11 1.11
C THR A 17 24.80 10.49 0.53
N VAL A 18 24.75 10.73 -0.78
CA VAL A 18 23.48 10.83 -1.51
C VAL A 18 22.94 9.41 -1.57
N THR A 19 22.21 9.02 -0.54
CA THR A 19 21.37 7.83 -0.61
C THR A 19 20.15 8.21 -1.43
N ASP A 20 19.90 7.48 -2.52
CA ASP A 20 18.67 7.64 -3.28
C ASP A 20 17.50 7.20 -2.38
N LEU A 21 16.69 8.17 -1.92
CA LEU A 21 15.59 7.99 -0.97
C LEU A 21 14.23 7.92 -1.70
N GLU A 22 14.19 7.45 -2.94
CA GLU A 22 12.94 7.36 -3.68
C GLU A 22 11.99 6.35 -3.00
N VAL A 23 11.10 6.87 -2.15
CA VAL A 23 10.09 6.07 -1.45
C VAL A 23 8.95 5.79 -2.42
N LYS A 24 9.05 4.67 -3.13
CA LYS A 24 7.94 4.16 -3.93
C LYS A 24 6.85 3.64 -2.98
N ARG A 25 5.70 4.32 -2.96
CA ARG A 25 4.51 3.82 -2.25
C ARG A 25 4.12 2.46 -2.81
N GLN A 26 3.95 1.48 -1.92
CA GLN A 26 3.48 0.15 -2.31
C GLN A 26 1.97 0.19 -2.51
N LYS A 27 1.48 -0.43 -3.58
CA LYS A 27 0.05 -0.60 -3.80
C LYS A 27 -0.49 -1.69 -2.88
N ALA A 28 -1.63 -1.44 -2.26
CA ALA A 28 -2.27 -2.35 -1.31
C ALA A 28 -3.69 -2.69 -1.75
N LEU A 29 -3.97 -3.99 -1.79
CA LEU A 29 -5.32 -4.54 -1.88
C LEU A 29 -5.82 -4.82 -0.47
N LEU A 30 -6.92 -4.18 -0.07
CA LEU A 30 -7.50 -4.35 1.26
C LEU A 30 -8.55 -5.44 1.23
N VAL A 31 -8.52 -6.33 2.22
CA VAL A 31 -9.39 -7.51 2.27
C VAL A 31 -10.00 -7.66 3.65
N GLY A 32 -11.32 -7.59 3.73
CA GLY A 32 -12.10 -7.87 4.91
C GLY A 32 -12.89 -9.17 4.79
N VAL A 33 -13.14 -9.84 5.92
CA VAL A 33 -14.11 -10.94 6.02
C VAL A 33 -15.20 -10.50 6.98
N MET A 34 -16.46 -10.53 6.53
CA MET A 34 -17.62 -10.37 7.42
C MET A 34 -18.26 -11.72 7.70
N THR A 35 -18.52 -11.97 8.98
CA THR A 35 -19.29 -13.12 9.44
C THR A 35 -20.75 -12.78 9.63
N LYS A 36 -21.59 -13.81 9.83
CA LYS A 36 -23.02 -13.63 10.15
C LYS A 36 -23.27 -12.80 11.43
N ARG A 37 -22.26 -12.65 12.28
CA ARG A 37 -22.34 -11.86 13.52
C ARG A 37 -22.09 -10.37 13.30
N ASP A 38 -21.49 -10.02 12.17
CA ASP A 38 -21.11 -8.65 11.84
C ASP A 38 -22.24 -7.98 11.05
N SER A 39 -22.54 -6.73 11.39
CA SER A 39 -23.40 -5.92 10.54
C SER A 39 -22.61 -5.46 9.31
N VAL A 40 -23.30 -5.30 8.18
CA VAL A 40 -22.67 -4.80 6.95
C VAL A 40 -22.02 -3.43 7.20
N ALA A 41 -22.72 -2.54 7.91
CA ALA A 41 -22.22 -1.20 8.25
C ALA A 41 -20.93 -1.26 9.10
N ALA A 42 -20.85 -2.12 10.11
CA ALA A 42 -19.66 -2.24 10.94
C ALA A 42 -18.46 -2.81 10.15
N ALA A 43 -18.71 -3.76 9.24
CA ALA A 43 -17.68 -4.31 8.38
C ALA A 43 -17.15 -3.29 7.36
N GLU A 44 -18.04 -2.47 6.80
CA GLU A 44 -17.67 -1.35 5.91
C GLU A 44 -16.88 -0.27 6.65
N GLU A 45 -17.30 0.08 7.87
CA GLU A 45 -16.59 1.04 8.72
C GLU A 45 -15.17 0.55 9.07
N SER A 46 -15.04 -0.72 9.41
CA SER A 46 -13.73 -1.35 9.67
C SER A 46 -12.83 -1.32 8.44
N LEU A 47 -13.39 -1.54 7.24
CA LEU A 47 -12.63 -1.48 5.99
C LEU A 47 -12.17 -0.05 5.65
N LEU A 48 -13.01 0.95 5.95
CA LEU A 48 -12.69 2.37 5.79
C LEU A 48 -11.60 2.82 6.80
N GLU A 49 -11.61 2.27 8.01
CA GLU A 49 -10.50 2.48 8.96
C GLU A 49 -9.20 1.84 8.44
N LEU A 50 -9.25 0.60 7.95
CA LEU A 50 -8.08 -0.08 7.37
C LEU A 50 -7.47 0.71 6.20
N GLU A 51 -8.30 1.36 5.38
CA GLU A 51 -7.84 2.24 4.32
C GLU A 51 -7.03 3.43 4.85
N ARG A 52 -7.56 4.12 5.87
CA ARG A 52 -6.87 5.24 6.53
C ARG A 52 -5.55 4.82 7.18
N LEU A 53 -5.54 3.65 7.81
CA LEU A 53 -4.33 3.07 8.41
C LEU A 53 -3.29 2.73 7.34
N THR A 54 -3.72 2.16 6.21
CA THR A 54 -2.85 1.80 5.09
C THR A 54 -2.19 3.03 4.46
N ASP A 55 -2.98 4.09 4.24
CA ASP A 55 -2.47 5.38 3.72
C ASP A 55 -1.45 5.99 4.68
N THR A 56 -1.76 6.02 5.98
CA THR A 56 -0.86 6.50 7.04
C THR A 56 0.44 5.69 7.11
N ALA A 57 0.38 4.38 6.84
CA ALA A 57 1.54 3.50 6.78
C ALA A 57 2.40 3.70 5.52
N GLY A 58 2.03 4.61 4.61
CA GLY A 58 2.79 4.94 3.40
C GLY A 58 2.48 4.05 2.20
N SER A 59 1.46 3.19 2.29
CA SER A 59 1.01 2.34 1.18
C SER A 59 -0.21 2.97 0.49
N GLU A 60 -0.34 2.82 -0.83
CA GLU A 60 -1.46 3.30 -1.64
C GLU A 60 -2.55 2.23 -1.69
N PRO A 61 -3.67 2.38 -0.94
CA PRO A 61 -4.80 1.47 -1.09
C PRO A 61 -5.42 1.66 -2.49
N VAL A 62 -5.42 0.60 -3.31
CA VAL A 62 -5.89 0.67 -4.70
C VAL A 62 -7.24 0.01 -4.93
N TYR A 63 -7.61 -0.92 -4.05
CA TYR A 63 -8.88 -1.62 -4.09
C TYR A 63 -9.18 -2.20 -2.73
N SER A 64 -10.46 -2.35 -2.40
CA SER A 64 -10.91 -2.98 -1.17
C SER A 64 -11.99 -4.00 -1.49
N VAL A 65 -11.98 -5.13 -0.80
CA VAL A 65 -12.97 -6.19 -0.97
C VAL A 65 -13.46 -6.69 0.38
N LEU A 66 -14.77 -6.84 0.51
CA LEU A 66 -15.39 -7.44 1.67
C LEU A 66 -15.99 -8.79 1.30
N VAL A 67 -15.52 -9.86 1.95
CA VAL A 67 -15.92 -11.24 1.65
C VAL A 67 -16.86 -11.74 2.75
N LYS A 68 -18.06 -12.19 2.37
CA LYS A 68 -18.99 -12.83 3.30
C LYS A 68 -18.61 -14.29 3.51
N ARG A 69 -18.36 -14.71 4.75
CA ARG A 69 -18.08 -16.12 5.10
C ARG A 69 -18.62 -16.42 6.49
N ASP A 70 -18.95 -17.68 6.77
CA ASP A 70 -19.38 -18.07 8.12
C ASP A 70 -18.25 -17.95 9.15
N THR A 71 -17.04 -18.33 8.75
CA THR A 71 -15.80 -18.15 9.49
C THR A 71 -14.64 -17.87 8.52
N PRO A 72 -13.58 -17.18 8.97
CA PRO A 72 -12.34 -17.08 8.20
C PRO A 72 -11.78 -18.47 7.90
N ASP A 73 -11.27 -18.64 6.69
CA ASP A 73 -10.57 -19.86 6.31
C ASP A 73 -9.21 -19.94 7.02
N ALA A 74 -8.90 -21.08 7.62
CA ALA A 74 -7.68 -21.23 8.43
C ALA A 74 -6.38 -21.13 7.60
N ALA A 75 -6.42 -21.47 6.31
CA ALA A 75 -5.24 -21.45 5.46
C ALA A 75 -5.08 -20.13 4.71
N MET A 76 -6.19 -19.54 4.23
CA MET A 76 -6.16 -18.41 3.30
C MET A 76 -7.04 -17.22 3.72
N TYR A 77 -7.60 -17.20 4.92
CA TYR A 77 -8.49 -16.16 5.47
C TYR A 77 -9.82 -15.97 4.70
N ILE A 78 -9.74 -15.63 3.41
CA ILE A 78 -10.86 -15.51 2.46
C ILE A 78 -11.20 -16.82 1.73
N GLY A 79 -10.35 -17.84 1.86
CA GLY A 79 -10.48 -19.16 1.23
C GLY A 79 -9.96 -19.22 -0.21
N LYS A 80 -9.59 -20.45 -0.65
CA LYS A 80 -8.90 -20.70 -1.92
C LYS A 80 -9.60 -20.11 -3.14
N GLY A 81 -10.90 -20.32 -3.30
CA GLY A 81 -11.63 -19.84 -4.48
C GLY A 81 -11.58 -18.31 -4.62
N LYS A 82 -11.81 -17.58 -3.52
CA LYS A 82 -11.76 -16.12 -3.53
C LYS A 82 -10.34 -15.59 -3.71
N ALA A 83 -9.34 -16.28 -3.16
CA ALA A 83 -7.94 -15.94 -3.37
C ALA A 83 -7.52 -16.09 -4.84
N THR A 84 -7.91 -17.19 -5.50
CA THR A 84 -7.69 -17.42 -6.94
C THR A 84 -8.38 -16.36 -7.80
N GLU A 85 -9.64 -16.01 -7.48
CA GLU A 85 -10.38 -14.94 -8.16
C GLU A 85 -9.65 -13.60 -8.07
N ILE A 86 -9.16 -13.25 -6.88
CA ILE A 86 -8.41 -12.00 -6.64
C ILE A 86 -7.05 -12.00 -7.34
N ALA A 87 -6.38 -13.15 -7.41
CA ALA A 87 -5.11 -13.29 -8.11
C ALA A 87 -5.26 -13.12 -9.63
N GLY A 88 -6.49 -13.17 -10.16
CA GLY A 88 -6.75 -13.15 -11.60
C GLY A 88 -6.51 -14.49 -12.28
N ASP A 89 -6.49 -15.58 -11.50
CA ASP A 89 -6.28 -16.95 -11.98
C ASP A 89 -7.59 -17.61 -12.49
N VAL A 90 -8.64 -16.82 -12.78
CA VAL A 90 -9.99 -17.25 -13.16
C VAL A 90 -10.41 -16.64 -14.49
#